data_AF-A0A7K2VTI0-F1
#
_entry.id   AF-A0A7K2VTI0-F1
#
_cell.length_a   1.000
_cell.length_b   1.000
_cell.length_c   1.000
_cell.angle_alpha   90.00
_cell.angle_beta   90.00
_cell.angle_gamma   90.00
#
_symmetry.space_group_name_H-M   'P 1'
#
loop_
_entity.id
_entity.type
_entity.pdbx_description
1 polymer ?
#
loop_
_entity_poly.entity_id
_entity_poly.type
_entity_poly.pdbx_seq_one_letter_code
_entity_poly.pdbx_strand_id
1 'polypeptide(L)'
;AAEYERDRTAAGERHAATARAARPTAEAKAEAWASVVESDKLPNAVQEAVISGFIQTDQRELLAPYTDRYFDSVKSAWDSRSHEMAQQIAVGLYPSVQVSEETLRKTDAWLTSVDPTPALRRLISESRAGVERALKAQRADAASA
;
A
#
# COMPACT_ATOMS: atom_id res chain seq x y z
N ALA A 1 15.51 3.60 16.89
CA ALA A 1 15.49 4.83 17.71
C ALA A 1 16.84 5.55 17.68
N ALA A 2 17.97 4.86 17.91
CA ALA A 2 19.30 5.50 18.01
C ALA A 2 19.70 6.39 16.82
N GLU A 3 19.46 5.99 15.57
CA GLU A 3 19.85 6.79 14.41
C GLU A 3 18.99 8.04 14.19
N TYR A 4 17.70 8.01 14.54
CA TYR A 4 16.83 9.19 14.46
C TYR A 4 17.27 10.29 15.43
N GLU A 5 17.72 9.93 16.65
CA GLU A 5 18.23 10.90 17.61
C GLU A 5 19.55 11.54 17.16
N ARG A 6 20.34 10.83 16.35
CA ARG A 6 21.60 11.30 15.78
C ARG A 6 21.39 12.17 14.53
N ASP A 7 20.33 11.92 13.76
CA ASP A 7 19.97 12.67 12.56
C ASP A 7 18.53 13.22 12.67
N ARG A 8 18.39 14.39 13.30
CA ARG A 8 17.12 15.12 13.44
C ARG A 8 16.78 15.98 12.21
N THR A 9 17.19 15.57 11.02
CA THR A 9 16.81 16.24 9.76
C THR A 9 15.50 15.68 9.21
N ALA A 10 14.91 16.39 8.24
CA ALA A 10 13.75 15.88 7.50
C ALA A 10 14.06 14.57 6.74
N ALA A 11 15.31 14.36 6.32
CA ALA A 11 15.73 13.10 5.71
C ALA A 11 15.81 11.98 6.77
N GLY A 12 16.45 12.25 7.91
CA GLY A 12 16.50 11.32 9.04
C GLY A 12 15.12 10.91 9.55
N GLU A 13 14.16 11.84 9.59
CA GLU A 13 12.77 11.54 9.94
C GLU A 13 12.12 10.56 8.95
N ARG A 14 12.26 10.79 7.64
CA ARG A 14 11.72 9.89 6.60
C ARG A 14 12.36 8.51 6.67
N HIS A 15 13.69 8.44 6.76
CA HIS A 15 14.39 7.15 6.88
C HIS A 15 13.95 6.38 8.13
N ALA A 16 13.78 7.09 9.26
CA ALA A 16 13.29 6.48 10.47
C ALA A 16 11.82 6.03 10.35
N ALA A 17 10.96 6.77 9.64
CA ALA A 17 9.59 6.37 9.36
C ALA A 17 9.52 5.10 8.51
N THR A 18 10.28 5.04 7.41
CA THR A 18 10.40 3.85 6.57
C THR A 18 10.89 2.65 7.37
N ALA A 19 11.97 2.80 8.14
CA ALA A 19 12.53 1.71 8.93
C ALA A 19 11.55 1.20 10.01
N ARG A 20 10.76 2.09 10.64
CA ARG A 20 9.73 1.68 11.60
C ARG A 20 8.61 0.88 10.94
N ALA A 21 8.11 1.34 9.79
CA ALA A 21 7.03 0.66 9.05
C ALA A 21 7.47 -0.68 8.40
N ALA A 22 8.76 -0.83 8.11
CA ALA A 22 9.34 -2.03 7.52
C ALA A 22 9.54 -3.19 8.51
N ARG A 23 9.39 -2.95 9.83
CA ARG A 23 9.57 -3.99 10.84
C ARG A 23 8.62 -5.19 10.58
N PRO A 24 9.12 -6.44 10.63
CA PRO A 24 8.36 -7.65 10.32
C PRO A 24 7.51 -8.10 11.51
N THR A 25 6.65 -7.22 12.00
CA THR A 25 5.78 -7.48 13.16
C THR A 25 4.37 -6.98 12.87
N ALA A 26 3.35 -7.69 13.34
CA ALA A 26 1.95 -7.29 13.14
C ALA A 26 1.66 -5.90 13.73
N GLU A 27 2.27 -5.59 14.87
CA GLU A 27 2.15 -4.30 15.55
C GLU A 27 2.66 -3.16 14.65
N ALA A 28 3.84 -3.33 14.04
CA ALA A 28 4.39 -2.32 13.13
C ALA A 28 3.51 -2.09 11.89
N LYS A 29 2.87 -3.14 11.35
CA LYS A 29 1.92 -3.00 10.25
C LYS A 29 0.66 -2.27 10.69
N ALA A 30 0.14 -2.56 11.88
CA ALA A 30 -1.02 -1.87 12.43
C ALA A 30 -0.71 -0.39 12.67
N GLU A 31 0.44 -0.07 13.28
CA GLU A 31 0.90 1.30 13.50
C GLU A 31 1.06 2.09 12.19
N ALA A 32 1.75 1.50 11.21
CA ALA A 32 1.96 2.13 9.90
C ALA A 32 0.62 2.38 9.19
N TRP A 33 -0.27 1.38 9.18
CA TRP A 33 -1.61 1.50 8.60
C TRP A 33 -2.43 2.62 9.26
N ALA A 34 -2.53 2.61 10.58
CA ALA A 34 -3.28 3.62 11.32
C ALA A 34 -2.74 5.04 11.07
N SER A 35 -1.42 5.19 11.00
CA SER A 35 -0.79 6.50 10.78
C SER A 35 -1.08 7.12 9.41
N VAL A 36 -1.36 6.29 8.40
CA VAL A 36 -1.57 6.70 7.01
C VAL A 36 -3.05 6.71 6.61
N VAL A 37 -3.81 5.70 7.04
CA VAL A 37 -5.19 5.49 6.59
C VAL A 37 -6.17 6.12 7.58
N GLU A 38 -5.93 5.96 8.87
CA GLU A 38 -6.84 6.40 9.95
C GLU A 38 -6.53 7.82 10.45
N SER A 39 -5.44 8.44 9.95
CA SER A 39 -4.97 9.78 10.32
C SER A 39 -4.48 10.55 9.08
N ASP A 40 -4.65 11.87 9.05
CA ASP A 40 -4.12 12.81 8.04
C ASP A 40 -3.02 13.73 8.57
N LYS A 41 -2.49 13.45 9.77
CA LYS A 41 -1.56 14.36 10.44
C LYS A 41 -0.13 14.29 9.88
N LEU A 42 0.19 13.27 9.08
CA LEU A 42 1.53 13.12 8.52
C LEU A 42 1.73 14.12 7.37
N PRO A 43 2.87 14.84 7.34
CA PRO A 43 3.31 15.52 6.14
C PRO A 43 3.44 14.53 4.97
N ASN A 44 3.12 14.94 3.74
CA ASN A 44 3.11 14.07 2.56
C ASN A 44 4.39 13.24 2.41
N ALA A 45 5.56 13.86 2.62
CA ALA A 45 6.85 13.17 2.48
C ALA A 45 7.10 12.11 3.57
N VAL A 46 6.49 12.26 4.74
CA VAL A 46 6.54 11.25 5.81
C VAL A 46 5.50 10.16 5.55
N GLN A 47 4.30 10.51 5.06
CA GLN A 47 3.30 9.54 4.62
C GLN A 47 3.87 8.60 3.54
N GLU A 48 4.49 9.17 2.51
CA GLU A 48 5.19 8.41 1.46
C GLU A 48 6.25 7.47 2.04
N ALA A 49 7.06 7.97 2.99
CA ALA A 49 8.09 7.17 3.64
C ALA A 49 7.51 5.98 4.45
N VAL A 50 6.38 6.18 5.14
CA VAL A 50 5.67 5.11 5.86
C VAL A 50 5.10 4.08 4.88
N ILE A 51 4.43 4.54 3.82
CA ILE A 51 3.88 3.67 2.76
C ILE A 51 4.99 2.82 2.12
N SER A 52 6.13 3.44 1.80
CA SER A 52 7.30 2.74 1.25
C SER A 52 7.85 1.68 2.21
N GLY A 53 7.83 1.93 3.52
CA GLY A 53 8.22 0.93 4.52
C GLY A 53 7.15 -0.15 4.74
N PHE A 54 5.87 0.15 4.51
CA PHE A 54 4.78 -0.78 4.81
C PHE A 54 4.80 -2.02 3.90
N ILE A 55 4.93 -1.85 2.58
CA ILE A 55 4.94 -2.97 1.63
C ILE A 55 6.32 -3.61 1.58
N GLN A 56 6.47 -4.77 2.21
CA GLN A 56 7.69 -5.59 2.21
C GLN A 56 7.39 -6.97 1.60
N THR A 57 8.15 -7.37 0.58
CA THR A 57 7.87 -8.55 -0.26
C THR A 57 8.04 -9.88 0.47
N ASP A 58 8.85 -9.91 1.53
CA ASP A 58 9.11 -11.04 2.42
C ASP A 58 8.09 -11.14 3.57
N GLN A 59 7.18 -10.16 3.70
CA GLN A 59 6.20 -10.08 4.79
C GLN A 59 4.76 -10.30 4.31
N ARG A 60 4.56 -11.11 3.25
CA ARG A 60 3.25 -11.32 2.61
C ARG A 60 2.17 -11.78 3.58
N GLU A 61 2.49 -12.66 4.52
CA GLU A 61 1.52 -13.15 5.50
C GLU A 61 1.04 -12.05 6.44
N LEU A 62 1.96 -11.17 6.90
CA LEU A 62 1.61 -10.01 7.72
C LEU A 62 0.77 -8.98 6.95
N LEU A 63 0.96 -8.91 5.62
CA LEU A 63 0.24 -7.98 4.75
C LEU A 63 -1.11 -8.53 4.26
N ALA A 64 -1.36 -9.84 4.33
CA ALA A 64 -2.57 -10.46 3.80
C ALA A 64 -3.88 -9.84 4.33
N PRO A 65 -4.02 -9.57 5.66
CA PRO A 65 -5.23 -8.95 6.20
C PRO A 65 -5.51 -7.54 5.67
N TYR A 66 -4.50 -6.84 5.14
CA TYR A 66 -4.63 -5.48 4.66
C TYR A 66 -5.20 -5.38 3.24
N THR A 67 -5.31 -6.50 2.53
CA THR A 67 -5.98 -6.55 1.21
C THR A 67 -7.43 -6.07 1.33
N ASP A 68 -8.17 -6.61 2.30
CA ASP A 68 -9.58 -6.24 2.50
C ASP A 68 -9.68 -4.83 3.07
N ARG A 69 -8.86 -4.51 4.07
CA ARG A 69 -8.80 -3.15 4.65
C ARG A 69 -8.49 -2.08 3.59
N TYR A 70 -7.68 -2.39 2.60
CA TYR A 70 -7.42 -1.49 1.48
C TYR A 70 -8.69 -1.18 0.68
N PHE A 71 -9.44 -2.19 0.26
CA PHE A 71 -10.67 -1.97 -0.50
C PHE A 71 -11.75 -1.29 0.35
N ASP A 72 -11.81 -1.57 1.65
CA ASP A 72 -12.73 -0.89 2.58
C ASP A 72 -12.39 0.60 2.77
N SER A 73 -11.12 0.98 2.65
CA SER A 73 -10.64 2.33 3.01
C SER A 73 -10.37 3.26 1.83
N VAL A 74 -9.95 2.73 0.68
CA VAL A 74 -9.35 3.54 -0.40
C VAL A 74 -10.31 4.57 -0.99
N LYS A 75 -11.62 4.28 -1.08
CA LYS A 75 -12.61 5.27 -1.55
C LYS A 75 -12.72 6.45 -0.58
N SER A 76 -12.84 6.16 0.71
CA SER A 76 -12.97 7.19 1.74
C SER A 76 -11.71 8.07 1.80
N ALA A 77 -10.53 7.44 1.73
CA ALA A 77 -9.27 8.18 1.65
C ALA A 77 -9.19 9.06 0.40
N TRP A 78 -9.65 8.55 -0.75
CA TRP A 78 -9.66 9.33 -2.00
C TRP A 78 -10.55 10.57 -1.93
N ASP A 79 -11.72 10.46 -1.29
CA ASP A 79 -12.69 11.56 -1.25
C ASP A 79 -12.36 12.61 -0.19
N SER A 80 -11.68 12.22 0.89
CA SER A 80 -11.47 13.07 2.08
C SER A 80 -10.08 13.67 2.19
N ARG A 81 -9.06 13.10 1.54
CA ARG A 81 -7.67 13.57 1.65
C ARG A 81 -7.32 14.54 0.53
N SER A 82 -6.19 15.25 0.71
CA SER A 82 -5.61 16.02 -0.39
C SER A 82 -5.27 15.11 -1.57
N HIS A 83 -5.24 15.66 -2.79
CA HIS A 83 -4.98 14.90 -4.02
C HIS A 83 -3.70 14.05 -3.92
N GLU A 84 -2.62 14.64 -3.40
CA GLU A 84 -1.34 13.97 -3.23
C GLU A 84 -1.44 12.81 -2.22
N MET A 85 -2.00 13.06 -1.04
CA MET A 85 -2.14 12.02 -0.01
C MET A 85 -3.04 10.87 -0.46
N ALA A 86 -4.15 11.18 -1.13
CA ALA A 86 -5.07 10.21 -1.70
C ALA A 86 -4.39 9.33 -2.76
N GLN A 87 -3.58 9.93 -3.64
CA GLN A 87 -2.85 9.21 -4.68
C GLN A 87 -1.81 8.27 -4.08
N GLN A 88 -1.06 8.74 -3.08
CA GLN A 88 -0.08 7.91 -2.37
C GLN A 88 -0.73 6.70 -1.71
N ILE A 89 -1.89 6.88 -1.06
CA ILE A 89 -2.66 5.77 -0.46
C ILE A 89 -3.17 4.82 -1.55
N ALA A 90 -3.80 5.34 -2.58
CA ALA A 90 -4.42 4.54 -3.64
C ALA A 90 -3.39 3.65 -4.36
N VAL A 91 -2.22 4.18 -4.69
CA VAL A 91 -1.20 3.43 -5.43
C VAL A 91 -0.30 2.64 -4.47
N GLY A 92 0.20 3.29 -3.42
CA GLY A 92 1.25 2.72 -2.57
C GLY A 92 0.78 1.68 -1.56
N LEU A 93 -0.50 1.68 -1.18
CA LEU A 93 -1.08 0.63 -0.32
C LEU A 93 -1.85 -0.44 -1.09
N TYR A 94 -1.91 -0.36 -2.43
CA TYR A 94 -2.53 -1.41 -3.24
C TYR A 94 -1.81 -2.75 -2.98
N PRO A 95 -2.53 -3.88 -2.82
CA PRO A 95 -1.99 -5.18 -2.39
C PRO A 95 -1.18 -5.90 -3.50
N SER A 96 -0.20 -5.20 -4.08
CA SER A 96 0.62 -5.64 -5.22
C SER A 96 1.44 -6.91 -4.95
N VAL A 97 1.82 -7.15 -3.69
CA VAL A 97 2.57 -8.35 -3.28
C VAL A 97 1.68 -9.58 -3.05
N GLN A 98 0.36 -9.39 -2.97
CA GLN A 98 -0.62 -10.48 -2.91
C GLN A 98 -0.96 -10.95 -4.32
N VAL A 99 0.03 -11.54 -5.00
CA VAL A 99 -0.10 -11.99 -6.39
C VAL A 99 -0.98 -13.24 -6.44
N SER A 100 -2.27 -13.04 -6.67
CA SER A 100 -3.28 -14.11 -6.71
C SER A 100 -4.49 -13.72 -7.57
N GLU A 101 -5.19 -14.72 -8.11
CA GLU A 101 -6.48 -14.50 -8.80
C GLU A 101 -7.52 -13.86 -7.88
N GLU A 102 -7.44 -14.14 -6.58
CA GLU A 102 -8.31 -13.54 -5.57
C GLU A 102 -8.14 -12.02 -5.48
N THR A 103 -6.90 -11.52 -5.54
CA THR A 103 -6.62 -10.07 -5.55
C THR A 103 -7.21 -9.41 -6.80
N LEU A 104 -7.10 -10.04 -7.97
CA LEU A 104 -7.72 -9.54 -9.20
C LEU A 104 -9.25 -9.47 -9.06
N ARG A 105 -9.86 -10.55 -8.57
CA ARG A 105 -11.31 -10.64 -8.34
C ARG A 105 -11.81 -9.58 -7.36
N LYS A 106 -11.12 -9.36 -6.24
CA LYS A 106 -11.45 -8.31 -5.27
C LYS A 106 -11.35 -6.93 -5.91
N THR A 107 -10.31 -6.68 -6.72
CA THR A 107 -10.13 -5.41 -7.42
C THR A 107 -11.26 -5.14 -8.41
N ASP A 108 -11.64 -6.14 -9.21
CA ASP A 108 -12.72 -6.02 -10.19
C ASP A 108 -14.08 -5.80 -9.51
N ALA A 109 -14.38 -6.59 -8.47
CA ALA A 109 -15.61 -6.43 -7.70
C ALA A 109 -15.70 -5.04 -7.06
N TRP A 110 -14.59 -4.51 -6.53
CA TRP A 110 -14.54 -3.17 -5.96
C TRP A 110 -14.74 -2.09 -7.03
N LEU A 111 -14.07 -2.21 -8.19
CA LEU A 111 -14.22 -1.27 -9.32
C LEU A 111 -15.64 -1.22 -9.90
N THR A 112 -16.37 -2.33 -9.85
CA THR A 112 -17.77 -2.42 -10.27
C THR A 112 -18.72 -1.86 -9.21
N SER A 113 -18.52 -2.22 -7.93
CA SER A 113 -19.46 -1.88 -6.85
C SER A 113 -19.36 -0.42 -6.40
N VAL A 114 -18.14 0.13 -6.30
CA VAL A 114 -17.91 1.50 -5.81
C VAL A 114 -18.16 2.54 -6.89
N ASP A 115 -18.07 2.15 -8.15
CA ASP A 115 -18.06 3.04 -9.33
C ASP A 115 -17.24 4.33 -9.11
N PRO A 116 -15.92 4.20 -8.86
CA PRO A 116 -15.10 5.35 -8.50
C PRO A 116 -14.93 6.32 -9.68
N THR A 117 -14.52 7.56 -9.37
CA THR A 117 -14.19 8.57 -10.38
C THR A 117 -13.20 8.03 -11.42
N PRO A 118 -13.21 8.52 -12.67
CA PRO A 118 -12.30 8.03 -13.72
C PRO A 118 -10.82 8.05 -13.32
N ALA A 119 -10.41 9.05 -12.53
CA ALA A 119 -9.05 9.16 -12.03
C ALA A 119 -8.67 8.02 -11.09
N LEU A 120 -9.50 7.72 -10.08
CA LEU A 120 -9.25 6.61 -9.17
C LEU A 120 -9.38 5.26 -9.88
N ARG A 121 -10.40 5.10 -10.74
CA ARG A 121 -10.57 3.90 -11.59
C ARG A 121 -9.28 3.59 -12.36
N ARG A 122 -8.68 4.60 -12.99
CA ARG A 122 -7.42 4.46 -13.73
C ARG A 122 -6.28 3.95 -12.84
N LEU A 123 -6.02 4.59 -11.70
CA LEU A 123 -4.93 4.20 -10.79
C LEU A 123 -5.08 2.74 -10.31
N ILE A 124 -6.28 2.35 -9.89
CA ILE A 124 -6.55 0.99 -9.40
C ILE A 124 -6.41 -0.04 -10.53
N SER A 125 -6.87 0.31 -11.74
CA SER A 125 -6.77 -0.57 -12.92
C SER A 125 -5.31 -0.77 -13.37
N GLU A 126 -4.49 0.29 -13.29
CA GLU A 126 -3.05 0.22 -13.56
C GLU A 126 -2.32 -0.66 -12.54
N SER A 127 -2.63 -0.51 -11.25
CA SER A 127 -2.09 -1.37 -10.19
C SER A 127 -2.51 -2.83 -10.35
N ARG A 128 -3.77 -3.10 -10.73
CA ARG A 128 -4.28 -4.43 -11.07
C ARG A 128 -3.50 -5.09 -12.19
N ALA A 129 -3.19 -4.34 -13.26
CA ALA A 129 -2.40 -4.85 -14.37
C ALA A 129 -1.00 -5.31 -13.92
N GLY A 130 -0.45 -4.74 -12.84
CA GLY A 130 0.77 -5.22 -12.19
C GLY A 130 0.65 -6.65 -11.66
N VAL A 131 -0.42 -6.94 -10.92
CA VAL A 131 -0.70 -8.26 -10.35
C VAL A 131 -0.97 -9.29 -11.46
N GLU A 132 -1.74 -8.91 -12.48
CA GLU A 132 -2.03 -9.78 -13.62
C GLU A 132 -0.75 -10.20 -14.36
N ARG A 133 0.17 -9.24 -14.59
CA ARG A 133 1.47 -9.54 -15.20
C ARG A 133 2.31 -10.48 -14.34
N ALA A 134 2.35 -10.26 -13.02
CA ALA A 134 3.08 -11.13 -12.10
C ALA A 134 2.53 -12.57 -12.09
N LEU A 135 1.20 -12.75 -12.14
CA LEU A 135 0.57 -14.08 -12.25
C LEU A 135 0.93 -14.79 -13.56
N LYS A 136 0.90 -14.06 -14.69
CA LYS A 136 1.29 -14.63 -15.99
C LYS A 136 2.75 -15.07 -16.00
N ALA A 137 3.64 -14.28 -15.41
CA ALA A 137 5.05 -14.65 -15.26
C ALA A 137 5.22 -15.92 -14.42
N GLN A 138 4.61 -16.00 -13.24
CA GLN A 138 4.67 -17.19 -12.38
C GLN A 138 4.17 -18.47 -13.08
N ARG A 139 3.10 -18.35 -13.88
CA ARG A 139 2.57 -19.48 -14.67
C ARG A 139 3.57 -19.94 -15.75
N ALA A 140 4.22 -18.99 -16.42
CA ALA A 140 5.23 -19.29 -17.43
C ALA A 140 6.47 -19.95 -16.81
N ASP A 141 6.95 -19.43 -15.67
CA ASP A 141 8.08 -20.00 -14.93
C ASP A 141 7.78 -21.44 -14.50
N ALA A 142 6.60 -21.69 -13.93
CA ALA A 142 6.17 -23.03 -13.50
C ALA A 142 6.01 -24.03 -14.66
N ALA A 143 5.64 -23.57 -15.86
CA ALA A 143 5.53 -24.41 -17.05
C ALA A 143 6.89 -24.72 -17.70
N SER A 144 7.93 -23.96 -17.34
CA SER A 144 9.29 -24.09 -17.90
C SER A 144 10.25 -24.85 -16.96
N ALA A 145 9.80 -25.18 -15.74
CA ALA A 145 10.53 -25.96 -14.74
C ALA A 145 10.29 -27.47 -14.93
#